data_AF-A0A450TF73-F1
#
_entry.id   AF-A0A450TF73-F1
#
_cell.length_a   1.000
_cell.length_b   1.000
_cell.length_c   1.000
_cell.angle_alpha   90.00
_cell.angle_beta   90.00
_cell.angle_gamma   90.00
#
_symmetry.space_group_name_H-M   'P 1'
#
loop_
_entity.id
_entity.type
_entity.pdbx_description
1 polymer ?
#
loop_
_entity_poly.entity_id
_entity_poly.type
_entity_poly.pdbx_seq_one_letter_code
_entity_poly.pdbx_strand_id
1 'polypeptide(L)'
;MGFTGDWPGLVEEAIFALEADQPIYLAGGFGGVTLPLDMVRALGIDDCDWFPEFSDGGLDFPGPDPRWSDSMERLARIRKEQGGKLPDNGLDDFENRQLAATHRPSEIAALISLGLGRRFVGERKP
;
A
#
# COMPACT_ATOMS: atom_id res chain seq x y z
N MET A 1 -4.70 -2.88 22.08
CA MET A 1 -5.55 -2.11 21.14
C MET A 1 -5.53 -2.90 19.84
N GLY A 2 -6.53 -3.76 19.62
CA GLY A 2 -6.52 -4.75 18.55
C GLY A 2 -7.68 -4.54 17.59
N PHE A 3 -7.43 -4.74 16.31
CA PHE A 3 -8.47 -4.87 15.29
C PHE A 3 -9.30 -6.12 15.59
N THR A 4 -10.60 -6.06 15.28
CA THR A 4 -11.55 -7.15 15.56
C THR A 4 -11.68 -8.13 14.38
N GLY A 5 -11.11 -7.78 13.22
CA GLY A 5 -11.05 -8.60 12.01
C GLY A 5 -9.98 -9.69 12.06
N ASP A 6 -9.92 -10.48 10.99
CA ASP A 6 -8.91 -11.53 10.83
C ASP A 6 -7.53 -10.91 10.52
N TRP A 7 -7.51 -9.77 9.83
CA TRP A 7 -6.30 -8.95 9.60
C TRP A 7 -6.53 -7.47 10.00
N PRO A 8 -5.48 -6.62 9.99
CA PRO A 8 -5.66 -5.18 10.19
C PRO A 8 -6.60 -4.61 9.12
N GLY A 9 -7.61 -3.82 9.50
CA GLY A 9 -8.66 -3.39 8.57
C GLY A 9 -8.18 -2.72 7.27
N LEU A 10 -7.12 -1.90 7.34
CA LEU A 10 -6.51 -1.30 6.14
C LEU A 10 -5.88 -2.33 5.18
N VAL A 11 -5.32 -3.41 5.74
CA VAL A 11 -4.75 -4.51 4.95
C VAL A 11 -5.88 -5.34 4.34
N GLU A 12 -6.96 -5.59 5.09
CA GLU A 12 -8.16 -6.26 4.57
C GLU A 12 -8.75 -5.50 3.38
N GLU A 13 -8.94 -4.17 3.51
CA GLU A 13 -9.45 -3.32 2.43
C GLU A 13 -8.58 -3.38 1.17
N ALA A 14 -7.24 -3.35 1.33
CA ALA A 14 -6.32 -3.46 0.21
C ALA A 14 -6.36 -4.84 -0.46
N ILE A 15 -6.47 -5.92 0.32
CA ILE A 15 -6.62 -7.28 -0.21
C ILE A 15 -7.91 -7.38 -1.02
N PHE A 16 -9.04 -6.92 -0.49
CA PHE A 16 -10.31 -6.94 -1.22
C PHE A 16 -10.27 -6.09 -2.50
N ALA A 17 -9.62 -4.92 -2.47
CA ALA A 17 -9.45 -4.10 -3.65
C ALA A 17 -8.63 -4.80 -4.75
N LEU A 18 -7.50 -5.41 -4.37
CA LEU A 18 -6.64 -6.14 -5.31
C LEU A 18 -7.33 -7.38 -5.87
N GLU A 19 -8.06 -8.14 -5.05
CA GLU A 19 -8.87 -9.28 -5.51
C GLU A 19 -9.97 -8.87 -6.49
N ALA A 20 -10.50 -7.65 -6.35
CA ALA A 20 -11.48 -7.06 -7.26
C ALA A 20 -10.87 -6.33 -8.48
N ASP A 21 -9.55 -6.46 -8.71
CA ASP A 21 -8.79 -5.75 -9.76
C ASP A 21 -8.98 -4.22 -9.71
N GLN A 22 -9.19 -3.67 -8.52
CA GLN A 22 -9.32 -2.24 -8.29
C GLN A 22 -7.95 -1.60 -8.02
N PRO A 23 -7.67 -0.42 -8.59
CA PRO A 23 -6.45 0.31 -8.32
C PRO A 23 -6.41 0.78 -6.85
N ILE A 24 -5.25 0.60 -6.22
CA ILE A 24 -5.00 1.05 -4.84
C ILE A 24 -4.04 2.25 -4.83
N TYR A 25 -4.25 3.15 -3.87
CA TYR A 25 -3.44 4.34 -3.63
C TYR A 25 -2.96 4.33 -2.18
N LEU A 26 -1.70 3.97 -1.96
CA LEU A 26 -1.13 3.83 -0.61
C LEU A 26 -0.51 5.16 -0.17
N ALA A 27 -1.20 5.89 0.70
CA ALA A 27 -0.70 7.14 1.27
C ALA A 27 -0.07 6.88 2.66
N GLY A 28 1.25 7.08 2.79
CA GLY A 28 1.98 6.69 4.01
C GLY A 28 1.80 7.61 5.22
N GLY A 29 1.37 8.85 5.04
CA GLY A 29 1.35 9.83 6.13
C GLY A 29 0.10 9.94 6.99
N PHE A 30 -0.92 9.12 6.74
CA PHE A 30 -2.18 9.16 7.48
C PHE A 30 -2.55 7.77 8.01
N GLY A 31 -1.80 7.32 9.01
CA GLY A 31 -1.93 6.01 9.65
C GLY A 31 -0.54 5.55 10.08
N GLY A 32 -0.41 4.84 11.21
CA GLY A 32 0.91 4.43 11.74
C GLY A 32 1.84 3.94 10.62
N VAL A 33 2.99 4.60 10.48
CA VAL A 33 3.83 4.57 9.27
C VAL A 33 4.28 3.14 8.89
N THR A 34 4.25 2.21 9.84
CA THR A 34 4.57 0.79 9.68
C THR A 34 3.62 0.05 8.74
N LEU A 35 2.30 0.32 8.81
CA LEU A 35 1.27 -0.36 8.01
C LEU A 35 1.43 -0.12 6.50
N PRO A 36 1.47 1.13 6.01
CA PRO A 36 1.68 1.39 4.60
C PRO A 36 3.06 0.94 4.11
N LEU A 37 4.10 1.03 4.94
CA LEU A 37 5.47 0.64 4.58
C LEU A 37 5.60 -0.86 4.29
N ASP A 38 5.07 -1.69 5.19
CA ASP A 38 5.13 -3.14 5.02
C ASP A 38 4.28 -3.60 3.83
N MET A 39 3.16 -2.92 3.55
CA MET A 39 2.37 -3.14 2.33
C MET A 39 3.13 -2.72 1.06
N VAL A 40 3.79 -1.56 1.06
CA VAL A 40 4.61 -1.06 -0.07
C VAL A 40 5.73 -2.05 -0.40
N ARG A 41 6.38 -2.63 0.63
CA ARG A 41 7.38 -3.69 0.49
C ARG A 41 6.80 -5.00 -0.02
N ALA A 42 5.71 -5.48 0.57
CA ALA A 42 5.04 -6.73 0.16
C ALA A 42 4.54 -6.66 -1.30
N LEU A 43 4.05 -5.49 -1.70
CA LEU A 43 3.62 -5.21 -3.07
C LEU A 43 4.78 -4.85 -4.01
N GLY A 44 6.00 -4.70 -3.48
CA GLY A 44 7.22 -4.37 -4.20
C GLY A 44 7.15 -3.07 -4.99
N ILE A 45 6.48 -2.07 -4.43
CA ILE A 45 6.44 -0.69 -4.96
C ILE A 45 7.77 0.01 -4.67
N ASP A 46 8.34 -0.21 -3.48
CA ASP A 46 9.63 0.31 -3.04
C ASP A 46 10.19 -0.55 -1.90
N ASP A 47 11.50 -0.71 -1.84
CA ASP A 47 12.17 -1.39 -0.72
C ASP A 47 12.20 -0.50 0.55
N CYS A 48 11.86 0.78 0.39
CA CYS A 48 11.75 1.78 1.43
C CYS A 48 13.07 2.07 2.15
N ASP A 49 14.17 2.07 1.41
CA ASP A 49 15.52 2.40 1.91
C ASP A 49 15.63 3.84 2.46
N TRP A 50 14.69 4.71 2.06
CA TRP A 50 14.59 6.09 2.53
C TRP A 50 13.92 6.22 3.90
N PHE A 51 13.27 5.15 4.39
CA PHE A 51 12.67 5.13 5.71
C PHE A 51 13.67 4.53 6.71
N PRO A 52 13.99 5.22 7.82
CA PRO A 52 14.85 4.62 8.83
C PRO A 52 14.21 3.33 9.30
N GLU A 53 14.98 2.23 9.34
CA GLU A 53 14.55 0.99 9.96
C GLU A 53 14.10 1.35 11.38
N PHE A 54 12.80 1.38 11.62
CA PHE A 54 12.30 1.20 12.97
C PHE A 54 12.64 -0.24 13.30
N SER A 55 13.86 -0.44 13.85
CA SER A 55 14.16 -1.63 14.61
C SER A 55 12.99 -1.82 15.55
N ASP A 56 12.34 -2.97 15.42
CA ASP A 56 11.24 -3.43 16.24
C ASP A 56 11.36 -2.87 17.65
N GLY A 57 10.25 -2.33 18.15
CA GLY A 57 10.17 -1.67 19.44
C GLY A 57 10.99 -2.41 20.49
N GLY A 58 11.88 -1.66 21.15
CA GLY A 58 12.91 -2.24 22.00
C GLY A 58 12.37 -3.33 22.94
N LEU A 59 13.00 -4.51 22.87
CA LEU A 59 13.06 -5.64 23.82
C LEU A 59 11.77 -6.14 24.55
N ASP A 60 10.63 -5.47 24.45
CA ASP A 60 9.39 -5.77 25.17
C ASP A 60 8.13 -5.78 24.27
N PHE A 61 8.29 -5.62 22.95
CA PHE A 61 7.17 -5.81 22.04
C PHE A 61 6.97 -7.31 21.77
N PRO A 62 5.76 -7.87 22.00
CA PRO A 62 5.47 -9.22 21.54
C PRO A 62 5.70 -9.24 20.02
N GLY A 63 6.39 -10.28 19.54
CA GLY A 63 6.71 -10.43 18.12
C GLY A 63 5.48 -10.21 17.22
N PRO A 64 5.69 -9.85 15.94
CA PRO A 64 4.62 -9.42 15.05
C PRO A 64 3.46 -10.41 15.13
N ASP A 65 2.25 -9.89 15.36
CA ASP A 65 1.02 -10.67 15.44
C ASP A 65 0.99 -11.67 14.27
N PRO A 66 0.77 -12.98 14.48
CA PRO A 66 0.70 -13.94 13.37
C PRO A 66 -0.26 -13.52 12.26
N ARG A 67 -1.32 -12.77 12.60
CA ARG A 67 -2.28 -12.19 11.65
C ARG A 67 -1.64 -11.13 10.75
N TRP A 68 -0.65 -10.41 11.25
CA TRP A 68 0.16 -9.47 10.48
C TRP A 68 0.95 -10.19 9.40
N SER A 69 1.75 -11.19 9.79
CA SER A 69 2.59 -11.95 8.86
C SER A 69 1.75 -12.67 7.80
N ASP A 70 0.62 -13.28 8.20
CA ASP A 70 -0.32 -13.94 7.29
C ASP A 70 -0.90 -12.95 6.26
N SER A 71 -1.26 -11.74 6.68
CA SER A 71 -1.79 -10.72 5.79
C SER A 71 -0.76 -10.23 4.74
N MET A 72 0.52 -10.11 5.12
CA MET A 72 1.61 -9.75 4.19
C MET A 72 1.89 -10.87 3.19
N GLU A 73 1.86 -12.13 3.65
CA GLU A 73 1.98 -13.30 2.76
C GLU A 73 0.81 -13.36 1.77
N ARG A 74 -0.41 -13.01 2.19
CA ARG A 74 -1.57 -12.93 1.30
C ARG A 74 -1.38 -11.86 0.22
N LEU A 75 -0.95 -10.65 0.58
CA LEU A 75 -0.67 -9.58 -0.38
C LEU A 75 0.38 -9.99 -1.41
N ALA A 76 1.49 -10.58 -0.97
CA ALA A 76 2.55 -11.06 -1.86
C ALA A 76 2.03 -12.14 -2.83
N ARG A 77 1.12 -13.00 -2.37
CA ARG A 77 0.50 -14.04 -3.19
C ARG A 77 -0.42 -13.46 -4.26
N ILE A 78 -1.29 -12.50 -3.90
CA ILE A 78 -2.18 -11.83 -4.86
C ILE A 78 -1.36 -11.15 -5.94
N ARG A 79 -0.30 -10.43 -5.57
CA ARG A 79 0.63 -9.84 -6.53
C ARG A 79 1.21 -10.88 -7.48
N LYS A 80 1.62 -12.04 -6.97
CA LYS A 80 2.16 -13.13 -7.79
C LYS A 80 1.10 -13.72 -8.73
N GLU A 81 -0.12 -13.91 -8.25
CA GLU A 81 -1.27 -14.39 -9.03
C GLU A 81 -1.63 -13.41 -10.16
N GLN A 82 -1.48 -12.10 -9.93
CA GLN A 82 -1.68 -11.03 -10.90
C GLN A 82 -0.45 -10.77 -11.81
N GLY A 83 0.51 -11.70 -11.84
CA GLY A 83 1.67 -11.60 -12.73
C GLY A 83 2.73 -10.58 -12.30
N GLY A 84 2.77 -10.24 -11.01
CA GLY A 84 3.78 -9.38 -10.41
C GLY A 84 3.49 -7.88 -10.49
N LYS A 85 2.38 -7.50 -11.15
CA LYS A 85 1.98 -6.11 -11.35
C LYS A 85 0.74 -5.79 -10.54
N LEU A 86 0.73 -4.58 -9.98
CA LEU A 86 -0.46 -4.00 -9.38
C LEU A 86 -1.45 -3.56 -10.47
N PRO A 87 -2.75 -3.51 -10.15
CA PRO A 87 -3.74 -2.90 -11.05
C PRO A 87 -3.33 -1.47 -11.41
N ASP A 88 -3.47 -1.11 -12.69
CA ASP A 88 -3.04 0.19 -13.21
C ASP A 88 -3.75 1.36 -12.50
N ASN A 89 -3.06 2.05 -11.61
CA ASN A 89 -3.62 3.19 -10.88
C ASN A 89 -3.34 4.54 -11.57
N GLY A 90 -2.82 4.51 -12.81
CA GLY A 90 -2.46 5.69 -13.59
C GLY A 90 -1.21 6.41 -13.11
N LEU A 91 -0.55 5.92 -12.05
CA LEU A 91 0.71 6.45 -11.54
C LEU A 91 1.87 5.55 -11.96
N ASP A 92 3.01 6.16 -12.27
CA ASP A 92 4.25 5.42 -12.47
C ASP A 92 4.88 4.98 -11.13
N ASP A 93 5.94 4.18 -11.21
CA ASP A 93 6.61 3.64 -10.02
C ASP A 93 7.17 4.76 -9.12
N PHE A 94 7.62 5.87 -9.69
CA PHE A 94 8.17 7.00 -8.93
C PHE A 94 7.06 7.80 -8.24
N GLU A 95 5.93 8.02 -8.90
CA GLU A 95 4.75 8.66 -8.34
C GLU A 95 4.11 7.82 -7.23
N ASN A 96 4.07 6.49 -7.38
CA ASN A 96 3.63 5.58 -6.33
C ASN A 96 4.54 5.61 -5.11
N ARG A 97 5.86 5.67 -5.30
CA ARG A 97 6.84 5.87 -4.23
C ARG A 97 6.63 7.19 -3.51
N GLN A 98 6.41 8.28 -4.25
CA GLN A 98 6.14 9.59 -3.66
C GLN A 98 4.84 9.60 -2.86
N LEU A 99 3.78 8.96 -3.36
CA LEU A 99 2.51 8.84 -2.65
C LEU A 99 2.67 8.07 -1.34
N ALA A 100 3.44 6.98 -1.38
CA ALA A 100 3.78 6.19 -0.20
C ALA A 100 4.64 6.97 0.81
N ALA A 101 5.51 7.88 0.35
CA ALA A 101 6.40 8.64 1.23
C ALA A 101 5.81 9.95 1.77
N THR A 102 4.86 10.56 1.07
CA THR A 102 4.37 11.90 1.42
C THR A 102 3.37 11.87 2.58
N HIS A 103 3.53 12.82 3.50
CA HIS A 103 2.57 13.10 4.57
C HIS A 103 1.75 14.36 4.31
N ARG A 104 1.92 15.00 3.15
CA ARG A 104 1.27 16.26 2.83
C ARG A 104 -0.09 15.98 2.16
N PRO A 105 -1.22 16.36 2.78
CA PRO A 105 -2.55 16.12 2.21
C PRO A 105 -2.70 16.65 0.77
N SER A 106 -2.08 17.80 0.48
CA SER A 106 -2.11 18.41 -0.85
C SER A 106 -1.39 17.57 -1.90
N GLU A 107 -0.26 16.94 -1.54
CA GLU A 107 0.50 16.08 -2.46
C GLU A 107 -0.22 14.75 -2.66
N ILE A 108 -0.79 14.17 -1.59
CA ILE A 108 -1.65 12.99 -1.65
C ILE A 108 -2.83 13.23 -2.62
N ALA A 109 -3.57 14.33 -2.42
CA ALA A 109 -4.71 14.67 -3.26
C ALA A 109 -4.29 14.91 -4.73
N ALA A 110 -3.15 15.55 -4.97
CA ALA A 110 -2.64 15.81 -6.30
C ALA A 110 -2.28 14.51 -7.04
N LEU A 111 -1.57 13.59 -6.38
CA LEU A 111 -1.17 12.30 -6.96
C LEU A 111 -2.38 11.39 -7.22
N ILE A 112 -3.32 11.29 -6.28
CA ILE A 112 -4.57 10.53 -6.50
C ILE A 112 -5.34 11.12 -7.68
N SER A 113 -5.49 12.45 -7.74
CA SER A 113 -6.18 13.12 -8.85
C SER A 113 -5.47 12.89 -10.20
N LEU A 114 -4.15 12.84 -10.21
CA LEU A 114 -3.35 12.57 -11.40
C LEU A 114 -3.56 11.13 -11.90
N GLY A 115 -3.50 10.15 -10.99
CA GLY A 115 -3.73 8.74 -11.31
C GLY A 115 -5.14 8.50 -11.87
N LEU A 116 -6.15 9.01 -11.17
CA LEU A 116 -7.55 8.97 -11.63
C LEU A 116 -7.73 9.68 -12.98
N GLY A 117 -7.10 10.85 -13.15
CA GLY A 117 -7.15 11.60 -14.39
C GLY A 117 -6.60 10.80 -15.57
N ARG A 118 -5.43 10.16 -15.42
CA ARG A 118 -4.83 9.34 -16.48
C ARG A 118 -5.67 8.11 -16.81
N ARG A 119 -6.20 7.43 -15.79
CA ARG A 119 -7.01 6.21 -15.96
C ARG A 119 -8.37 6.51 -16.63
N PHE A 120 -9.06 7.56 -16.22
CA PHE A 120 -10.44 7.82 -16.66
C PHE A 120 -10.61 8.90 -17.73
N VAL A 121 -9.61 9.79 -17.93
CA VAL A 121 -9.64 10.80 -19.00
C VAL A 121 -8.94 10.29 -20.27
N GLY A 122 -7.98 9.37 -20.15
CA GLY A 122 -7.30 8.74 -21.28
C GLY A 122 -8.18 7.82 -22.15
N GLU A 123 -9.27 7.27 -21.58
CA GLU A 123 -10.20 6.39 -22.30
C GLU A 123 -11.23 7.14 -23.16
N ARG A 124 -11.28 8.49 -23.13
CA ARG A 124 -12.06 9.26 -24.11
C ARG A 124 -11.28 9.44 -25.41
N LYS A 125 -11.28 8.41 -26.26
CA LYS A 125 -11.21 8.63 -27.72
C LYS A 125 -12.53 8.17 -28.38
N PRO A 126 -12.97 8.91 -29.41
CA PRO A 126 -14.35 8.89 -29.94
C PRO A 126 -14.75 7.56 -30.58
#